data_AF-A0AAU3NQC8-F1
#
_entry.id   AF-A0AAU3NQC8-F1
#
_cell.length_a   1.000
_cell.length_b   1.000
_cell.length_c   1.000
_cell.angle_alpha   90.00
_cell.angle_beta   90.00
_cell.angle_gamma   90.00
#
_symmetry.space_group_name_H-M   'P 1'
#
loop_
_entity.id
_entity.type
_entity.pdbx_description
1 polymer ?
#
loop_
_entity_poly.entity_id
_entity_poly.type
_entity_poly.pdbx_seq_one_letter_code
_entity_poly.pdbx_strand_id
1 'polypeptide(L)'
;MFHRIRRRAKEPTEAQRQFAELHAQLQGQVPPGFGVPAPEPEPAEPAAVVDDFLPPELRVPSHDQVEGKMMPWAQPLVLDGEMAACADCGAYRDWLILSTRGEIWLRCRAGHQQRETRIDTAWYNRHSGPADATHATFEDCLRHLGY
;
A
#
# COMPACT_ATOMS: atom_id res chain seq x y z
N MET A 1 32.37 -24.13 49.09
CA MET A 1 33.55 -23.69 48.30
C MET A 1 33.18 -23.75 46.82
N PHE A 2 32.66 -22.65 46.26
CA PHE A 2 32.13 -22.63 44.89
C PHE A 2 33.27 -22.41 43.88
N HIS A 3 33.52 -23.39 43.00
CA HIS A 3 34.51 -23.26 41.94
C HIS A 3 33.95 -22.38 40.82
N ARG A 4 34.53 -21.18 40.64
CA ARG A 4 34.27 -20.33 39.47
C ARG A 4 34.83 -21.02 38.22
N ILE A 5 33.95 -21.59 37.41
CA ILE A 5 34.31 -22.06 36.06
C ILE A 5 34.60 -20.83 35.20
N ARG A 6 35.87 -20.58 34.90
CA ARG A 6 36.28 -19.57 33.92
C ARG A 6 35.91 -20.10 32.53
N ARG A 7 34.82 -19.59 31.94
CA ARG A 7 34.54 -19.79 30.50
C ARG A 7 35.66 -19.12 29.71
N ARG A 8 36.49 -19.91 29.00
CA ARG A 8 37.40 -19.36 27.98
C ARG A 8 36.54 -18.81 26.86
N ALA A 9 36.67 -17.51 26.56
CA ALA A 9 36.10 -16.92 25.36
C ALA A 9 36.74 -17.62 24.16
N LYS A 10 35.91 -18.16 23.25
CA LYS A 10 36.38 -18.76 22.00
C LYS A 10 36.91 -17.62 21.13
N GLU A 11 38.13 -17.76 20.61
CA GLU A 11 38.68 -16.73 19.73
C GLU A 11 37.80 -16.55 18.49
N PRO A 12 37.60 -15.31 18.02
CA PRO A 12 36.79 -15.04 16.85
C PRO A 12 37.45 -15.70 15.63
N THR A 13 36.63 -16.37 14.84
CA THR A 13 37.06 -17.03 13.61
C THR A 13 37.55 -16.00 12.59
N GLU A 14 38.37 -16.44 11.65
CA GLU A 14 38.96 -15.57 10.63
C GLU A 14 37.91 -14.75 9.85
N ALA A 15 36.79 -15.38 9.49
CA ALA A 15 35.66 -14.71 8.83
C ALA A 15 35.04 -13.58 9.69
N GLN A 16 34.98 -13.75 11.01
CA GLN A 16 34.47 -12.70 11.91
C GLN A 16 35.43 -11.52 12.00
N ARG A 17 36.75 -11.78 11.93
CA ARG A 17 37.77 -10.72 11.91
C ARG A 17 37.71 -9.93 10.60
N GLN A 18 37.61 -10.62 9.47
CA GLN A 18 37.48 -10.00 8.15
C GLN A 18 36.23 -9.11 8.04
N PHE A 19 35.10 -9.58 8.56
CA PHE A 19 33.86 -8.80 8.58
C PHE A 19 33.97 -7.55 9.46
N ALA A 20 34.59 -7.66 10.64
CA ALA A 20 34.81 -6.52 11.52
C ALA A 20 35.75 -5.47 10.90
N GLU A 21 36.77 -5.93 10.17
CA GLU A 21 37.72 -5.06 9.46
C GLU A 21 37.05 -4.32 8.29
N LEU A 22 36.25 -5.02 7.48
CA LEU A 22 35.44 -4.41 6.43
C LEU A 22 34.46 -3.37 6.98
N HIS A 23 33.78 -3.70 8.08
CA HIS A 23 32.86 -2.77 8.72
C HIS A 23 33.57 -1.52 9.25
N ALA A 24 34.74 -1.67 9.87
CA ALA A 24 35.56 -0.55 10.33
C ALA A 24 36.03 0.35 9.17
N GLN A 25 36.37 -0.23 8.01
CA GLN A 25 36.71 0.52 6.79
C GLN A 25 35.53 1.35 6.24
N LEU A 26 34.30 0.86 6.42
CA LEU A 26 33.10 1.50 5.88
C LEU A 26 32.49 2.55 6.82
N GLN A 27 32.72 2.45 8.13
CA GLN A 27 32.11 3.36 9.13
C GLN A 27 32.45 4.84 8.95
N GLY A 28 33.54 5.18 8.27
CA GLY A 28 33.97 6.57 8.02
C GLY A 28 33.59 7.12 6.64
N GLN A 29 32.96 6.33 5.77
CA GLN A 29 32.64 6.76 4.41
C GLN A 29 31.29 7.50 4.39
N VAL A 30 31.35 8.82 4.45
CA VAL A 30 30.21 9.68 4.12
C VAL A 30 30.23 9.93 2.60
N PRO A 31 29.13 9.70 1.86
CA PRO A 31 29.10 10.04 0.44
C PRO A 31 29.38 11.54 0.25
N PRO A 32 30.18 11.93 -0.75
CA PRO A 32 30.42 13.34 -1.03
C PRO A 32 29.07 14.04 -1.32
N GLY A 33 28.76 15.09 -0.54
CA GLY A 33 27.53 15.88 -0.66
C GLY A 33 26.58 15.82 0.55
N PHE A 34 26.79 14.90 1.50
CA PHE A 34 26.03 14.91 2.76
C PHE A 34 26.71 15.83 3.80
N GLY A 35 26.00 16.87 4.25
CA GLY A 35 26.41 17.74 5.36
C GLY A 35 27.15 19.03 4.97
N VAL A 36 27.32 19.32 3.69
CA VAL A 36 27.75 20.66 3.24
C VAL A 36 26.51 21.57 3.26
N PRO A 37 26.45 22.62 4.09
CA PRO A 37 25.38 23.60 3.97
C PRO A 37 25.48 24.22 2.57
N ALA A 38 24.38 24.17 1.82
CA ALA A 38 24.29 24.81 0.53
C ALA A 38 24.65 26.31 0.69
N PRO A 39 25.43 26.89 -0.23
CA PRO A 39 25.64 28.34 -0.22
C PRO A 39 24.27 29.03 -0.28
N GLU A 40 24.15 30.10 0.51
CA GLU A 40 22.95 30.92 0.62
C GLU A 40 22.50 31.34 -0.80
N PRO A 41 21.24 31.09 -1.19
CA PRO A 41 20.82 31.32 -2.57
C PRO A 41 20.88 32.81 -2.88
N GLU A 42 21.60 33.18 -3.94
CA GLU A 42 21.53 34.53 -4.50
C GLU A 42 20.07 34.84 -4.91
N PRO A 43 19.63 36.12 -4.87
CA PRO A 43 18.26 36.49 -5.20
C PRO A 43 17.97 36.17 -6.67
N ALA A 44 17.44 34.98 -6.92
CA ALA A 44 17.00 34.56 -8.23
C ALA A 44 15.74 35.35 -8.59
N GLU A 45 15.71 35.87 -9.82
CA GLU A 45 14.51 36.37 -10.47
C GLU A 45 13.37 35.35 -10.29
N PRO A 46 12.09 35.79 -10.17
CA PRO A 46 11.00 34.88 -9.86
C PRO A 46 10.90 33.81 -10.95
N ALA A 47 11.47 32.63 -10.66
CA ALA A 47 11.31 31.46 -11.47
C ALA A 47 9.80 31.23 -11.57
N ALA A 48 9.29 31.16 -12.81
CA ALA A 48 7.93 30.72 -13.03
C ALA A 48 7.73 29.45 -12.21
N VAL A 49 6.72 29.43 -11.35
CA VAL A 49 6.38 28.26 -10.54
C VAL A 49 6.07 27.14 -11.53
N VAL A 50 7.08 26.34 -11.86
CA VAL A 50 6.91 25.11 -12.59
C VAL A 50 6.24 24.19 -11.58
N ASP A 51 4.96 23.91 -11.81
CA ASP A 51 4.24 22.92 -11.03
C ASP A 51 4.98 21.58 -11.19
N ASP A 52 5.73 21.17 -10.17
CA ASP A 52 6.50 19.91 -10.13
C ASP A 52 5.59 18.67 -10.19
N PHE A 53 4.27 18.85 -10.16
CA PHE A 53 3.32 17.76 -10.36
C PHE A 53 3.18 17.38 -11.83
N LEU A 54 2.93 16.07 -12.06
CA LEU A 54 2.61 15.57 -13.40
C LEU A 54 1.47 16.38 -14.05
N PRO A 55 1.43 16.50 -15.39
CA PRO A 55 0.27 17.06 -16.09
C PRO A 55 -1.04 16.42 -15.62
N PRO A 56 -2.15 17.18 -15.48
CA PRO A 56 -3.43 16.68 -14.96
C PRO A 56 -3.93 15.40 -15.64
N GLU A 57 -3.67 15.25 -16.93
CA GLU A 57 -4.07 14.10 -17.76
C GLU A 57 -3.34 12.81 -17.37
N LEU A 58 -2.19 12.92 -16.71
CA LEU A 58 -1.39 11.80 -16.22
C LEU A 58 -1.54 11.58 -14.70
N ARG A 59 -2.29 12.45 -14.01
CA ARG A 59 -2.59 12.27 -12.58
C ARG A 59 -3.64 11.18 -12.43
N VAL A 60 -3.45 10.30 -11.46
CA VAL A 60 -4.48 9.36 -11.04
C VAL A 60 -5.65 10.17 -10.45
N PRO A 61 -6.90 9.98 -10.91
CA PRO A 61 -8.06 10.68 -10.37
C PRO A 61 -8.17 10.48 -8.85
N SER A 62 -8.47 11.56 -8.13
CA SER A 62 -8.78 11.47 -6.71
C SER A 62 -10.10 10.71 -6.49
N HIS A 63 -10.33 10.22 -5.28
CA HIS A 63 -11.55 9.45 -4.99
C HIS A 63 -12.84 10.26 -5.21
N ASP A 64 -12.78 11.59 -5.05
CA ASP A 64 -13.93 12.47 -5.27
C ASP A 64 -14.22 12.71 -6.75
N GLN A 65 -13.28 12.38 -7.64
CA GLN A 65 -13.40 12.55 -9.09
C GLN A 65 -14.00 11.32 -9.79
N VAL A 66 -14.24 10.22 -9.07
CA VAL A 66 -14.82 9.00 -9.61
C VAL A 66 -16.19 8.72 -8.97
N GLU A 67 -17.17 8.30 -9.77
CA GLU A 67 -18.53 7.98 -9.27
C GLU A 67 -18.53 6.75 -8.35
N GLY A 68 -17.54 5.87 -8.51
CA GLY A 68 -17.31 4.74 -7.63
C GLY A 68 -16.01 4.01 -7.95
N LYS A 69 -15.57 3.20 -7.00
CA LYS A 69 -14.41 2.31 -7.11
C LYS A 69 -14.86 0.87 -6.94
N MET A 70 -14.22 -0.04 -7.66
CA MET A 70 -14.50 -1.47 -7.59
C MET A 70 -13.21 -2.24 -7.29
N MET A 71 -13.32 -3.26 -6.43
CA MET A 71 -12.22 -4.14 -6.08
C MET A 71 -12.71 -5.59 -5.99
N PRO A 72 -12.18 -6.51 -6.83
CA PRO A 72 -12.43 -7.94 -6.68
C PRO A 72 -11.83 -8.48 -5.37
N TRP A 73 -12.54 -9.39 -4.73
CA TRP A 73 -12.17 -10.02 -3.48
C TRP A 73 -12.46 -11.53 -3.54
N ALA A 74 -11.46 -12.29 -4.00
CA ALA A 74 -11.59 -13.74 -4.24
C ALA A 74 -11.60 -14.60 -2.96
N GLN A 75 -11.05 -14.08 -1.87
CA GLN A 75 -11.02 -14.77 -0.58
C GLN A 75 -12.34 -14.56 0.19
N PRO A 76 -12.66 -15.39 1.19
CA PRO A 76 -13.80 -15.12 2.07
C PRO A 76 -13.64 -13.75 2.73
N LEU A 77 -14.71 -12.94 2.73
CA LEU A 77 -14.73 -11.67 3.45
C LEU A 77 -15.19 -11.94 4.87
N VAL A 78 -14.31 -11.74 5.85
CA VAL A 78 -14.61 -11.92 7.27
C VAL A 78 -14.69 -10.56 7.94
N LEU A 79 -15.85 -10.24 8.49
CA LEU A 79 -16.19 -8.96 9.13
C LEU A 79 -16.64 -9.25 10.55
N ASP A 80 -15.99 -8.61 11.54
CA ASP A 80 -16.30 -8.81 12.97
C ASP A 80 -16.28 -10.28 13.44
N GLY A 81 -15.49 -11.13 12.77
CA GLY A 81 -15.41 -12.57 13.04
C GLY A 81 -16.45 -13.41 12.30
N GLU A 82 -17.36 -12.80 11.55
CA GLU A 82 -18.39 -13.47 10.75
C GLU A 82 -18.05 -13.44 9.26
N MET A 83 -18.36 -14.53 8.57
CA MET A 83 -18.18 -14.60 7.13
C MET A 83 -19.34 -13.91 6.43
N ALA A 84 -19.05 -12.90 5.60
CA ALA A 84 -20.04 -12.25 4.78
C ALA A 84 -20.51 -13.22 3.68
N ALA A 85 -21.81 -13.50 3.68
CA ALA A 85 -22.49 -14.31 2.67
C ALA A 85 -23.56 -13.47 1.97
N CYS A 86 -23.86 -13.83 0.73
CA CYS A 86 -24.94 -13.23 -0.04
C CYS A 86 -26.28 -13.60 0.58
N ALA A 87 -27.09 -12.59 0.88
CA ALA A 87 -28.40 -12.79 1.47
C ALA A 87 -29.35 -13.61 0.57
N ASP A 88 -29.18 -13.52 -0.76
CA ASP A 88 -30.04 -14.19 -1.74
C ASP A 88 -29.57 -15.59 -2.12
N CYS A 89 -28.27 -15.78 -2.38
CA CYS A 89 -27.74 -17.05 -2.89
C CYS A 89 -26.77 -17.78 -1.95
N GLY A 90 -26.43 -17.19 -0.80
CA GLY A 90 -25.52 -17.80 0.18
C GLY A 90 -24.05 -17.87 -0.23
N ALA A 91 -23.67 -17.32 -1.40
CA ALA A 91 -22.28 -17.24 -1.82
C ALA A 91 -21.45 -16.41 -0.83
N TYR A 92 -20.29 -16.93 -0.41
CA TYR A 92 -19.47 -16.33 0.66
C TYR A 92 -18.06 -15.92 0.20
N ARG A 93 -17.77 -16.06 -1.10
CA ARG A 93 -16.49 -15.75 -1.76
C ARG A 93 -16.73 -15.05 -3.09
N ASP A 94 -15.64 -14.61 -3.71
CA ASP A 94 -15.64 -13.97 -5.02
C ASP A 94 -16.58 -12.75 -5.04
N TRP A 95 -16.38 -11.91 -4.04
CA TRP A 95 -17.09 -10.66 -3.88
C TRP A 95 -16.47 -9.62 -4.80
N LEU A 96 -17.31 -8.79 -5.41
CA LEU A 96 -16.90 -7.49 -5.92
C LEU A 96 -17.30 -6.46 -4.86
N ILE A 97 -16.32 -5.78 -4.27
CA ILE A 97 -16.56 -4.71 -3.30
C ILE A 97 -16.62 -3.40 -4.07
N LEU A 98 -17.70 -2.65 -3.87
CA LEU A 98 -17.94 -1.36 -4.51
C LEU A 98 -17.94 -0.27 -3.44
N SER A 99 -17.20 0.80 -3.67
CA SER A 99 -17.29 2.03 -2.87
C SER A 99 -17.90 3.12 -3.75
N THR A 100 -19.08 3.60 -3.38
CA THR A 100 -19.77 4.69 -4.08
C THR A 100 -20.41 5.63 -3.09
N ARG A 101 -20.19 6.95 -3.26
CA ARG A 101 -20.78 8.02 -2.42
C ARG A 101 -20.64 7.78 -0.91
N GLY A 102 -19.51 7.19 -0.48
CA GLY A 102 -19.25 6.89 0.92
C GLY A 102 -19.85 5.58 1.45
N GLU A 103 -20.63 4.87 0.64
CA GLU A 103 -21.25 3.59 0.99
C GLU A 103 -20.47 2.42 0.39
N ILE A 104 -20.48 1.28 1.11
CA ILE A 104 -19.89 0.03 0.63
C ILE A 104 -20.99 -0.95 0.25
N TRP A 105 -20.84 -1.53 -0.94
CA TRP A 105 -21.72 -2.55 -1.49
C TRP A 105 -20.91 -3.80 -1.84
N LEU A 106 -21.50 -4.97 -1.61
CA LEU A 106 -20.95 -6.27 -1.97
C LEU A 106 -21.81 -6.86 -3.08
N ARG A 107 -21.18 -7.18 -4.22
CA ARG A 107 -21.82 -7.89 -5.33
C ARG A 107 -21.25 -9.29 -5.47
N CYS A 108 -22.10 -10.31 -5.42
CA CYS A 108 -21.67 -11.70 -5.65
C CYS A 108 -21.56 -12.02 -7.15
N ARG A 109 -20.93 -13.14 -7.51
CA ARG A 109 -20.84 -13.63 -8.91
C ARG A 109 -22.20 -13.84 -9.59
N ALA A 110 -23.26 -14.12 -8.84
CA ALA A 110 -24.61 -14.27 -9.38
C ALA A 110 -25.27 -12.91 -9.70
N GLY A 111 -24.64 -11.79 -9.35
CA GLY A 111 -25.11 -10.44 -9.65
C GLY A 111 -25.92 -9.77 -8.53
N HIS A 112 -26.24 -10.47 -7.45
CA HIS A 112 -26.92 -9.87 -6.29
C HIS A 112 -26.03 -8.86 -5.60
N GLN A 113 -26.62 -7.74 -5.18
CA GLN A 113 -25.95 -6.65 -4.48
C GLN A 113 -26.56 -6.47 -3.09
N GLN A 114 -25.71 -6.32 -2.09
CA GLN A 114 -26.12 -6.00 -0.73
C GLN A 114 -25.24 -4.89 -0.17
N ARG A 115 -25.87 -3.96 0.56
CA ARG A 115 -25.15 -2.91 1.28
C ARG A 115 -24.48 -3.53 2.50
N GLU A 116 -23.20 -3.23 2.69
CA GLU A 116 -22.45 -3.66 3.86
C GLU A 116 -22.17 -2.45 4.76
N THR A 117 -22.62 -2.52 6.02
CA THR A 117 -22.51 -1.41 6.98
C THR A 117 -21.39 -1.62 7.99
N ARG A 118 -20.80 -2.82 8.07
CA ARG A 118 -19.69 -3.12 8.98
C ARG A 118 -18.36 -2.56 8.51
N ILE A 119 -18.24 -2.22 7.23
CA ILE A 119 -17.05 -1.60 6.64
C ILE A 119 -17.42 -0.28 5.97
N ASP A 120 -16.48 0.66 6.02
CA ASP A 120 -16.63 2.00 5.47
C ASP A 120 -15.63 2.24 4.32
N THR A 121 -15.66 3.45 3.78
CA THR A 121 -14.74 3.86 2.71
C THR A 121 -13.28 3.89 3.18
N ALA A 122 -13.03 4.14 4.48
CA ALA A 122 -11.67 4.10 5.02
C ALA A 122 -11.10 2.66 5.03
N TRP A 123 -11.93 1.67 5.38
CA TRP A 123 -11.60 0.27 5.25
C TRP A 123 -11.32 -0.09 3.79
N TYR A 124 -12.20 0.31 2.87
CA TYR A 124 -12.02 0.05 1.43
C TYR A 124 -10.68 0.59 0.95
N ASN A 125 -10.37 1.85 1.26
CA ASN A 125 -9.14 2.50 0.81
C ASN A 125 -7.87 1.84 1.34
N ARG A 126 -7.92 1.26 2.56
CA ARG A 126 -6.80 0.54 3.16
C ARG A 126 -6.53 -0.80 2.49
N HIS A 127 -7.57 -1.45 1.97
CA HIS A 127 -7.49 -2.79 1.39
C HIS A 127 -7.44 -2.78 -0.13
N SER A 128 -7.87 -1.68 -0.76
CA SER A 128 -7.75 -1.48 -2.20
C SER A 128 -6.31 -1.19 -2.59
N GLY A 129 -5.80 -1.96 -3.54
CA GLY A 129 -4.54 -1.65 -4.23
C GLY A 129 -4.67 -0.43 -5.14
N PRO A 130 -3.57 -0.05 -5.83
CA PRO A 130 -3.61 0.91 -6.92
C PRO A 130 -4.66 0.50 -7.95
N ALA A 131 -5.40 1.47 -8.49
CA ALA A 131 -6.31 1.21 -9.60
C ALA A 131 -5.49 0.79 -10.83
N ASP A 132 -5.86 -0.34 -11.44
CA ASP A 132 -5.23 -0.90 -12.64
C ASP A 132 -5.84 -0.31 -13.92
N ALA A 133 -7.11 0.11 -13.87
CA ALA A 133 -7.81 0.76 -14.96
C ALA A 133 -8.87 1.77 -14.47
N THR A 134 -9.27 2.68 -15.36
CA THR A 134 -10.45 3.55 -15.19
C THR A 134 -11.37 3.32 -16.37
N HIS A 135 -12.66 3.12 -16.10
CA HIS A 135 -13.67 2.83 -17.11
C HIS A 135 -14.74 3.92 -17.12
N ALA A 136 -15.30 4.21 -18.30
CA ALA A 136 -16.33 5.22 -18.47
C ALA A 136 -17.70 4.79 -17.94
N THR A 137 -17.96 3.48 -17.87
CA THR A 137 -19.25 2.93 -17.40
C THR A 137 -19.04 1.82 -16.38
N PHE A 138 -20.07 1.59 -15.58
CA PHE A 138 -20.12 0.53 -14.58
C PHE A 138 -20.03 -0.85 -15.23
N GLU A 139 -20.77 -1.08 -16.32
CA GLU A 139 -20.81 -2.33 -17.07
C GLU A 139 -19.46 -2.66 -17.71
N ASP A 140 -18.74 -1.65 -18.21
CA ASP A 140 -17.39 -1.85 -18.76
C ASP A 140 -16.41 -2.31 -17.68
N CYS A 141 -16.52 -1.75 -16.48
CA CYS A 141 -15.72 -2.15 -15.34
C CYS A 141 -16.03 -3.60 -14.92
N LEU A 142 -17.31 -3.98 -14.83
CA LEU A 142 -17.70 -5.36 -14.54
C LEU A 142 -17.10 -6.35 -15.53
N ARG A 143 -17.22 -6.04 -16.83
CA ARG A 143 -16.69 -6.87 -17.90
C ARG A 143 -15.17 -6.99 -17.84
N HIS A 144 -14.45 -5.91 -17.53
CA HIS A 144 -13.01 -5.94 -17.33
C HIS A 144 -12.61 -6.86 -16.16
N LEU A 145 -13.36 -6.82 -15.07
CA LEU A 145 -13.12 -7.61 -13.86
C LEU A 145 -13.67 -9.05 -13.94
N GLY A 146 -14.38 -9.41 -15.00
CA GLY A 146 -14.95 -10.75 -15.22
C GLY A 146 -16.25 -11.03 -14.43
N TYR A 147 -17.09 -10.02 -14.24
CA TYR A 147 -18.31 -10.01 -13.41
C TYR A 147 -19.60 -9.67 -14.17
#